data_AF-A0A357MDL6-F1
#
_entry.id   AF-A0A357MDL6-F1
#
_cell.length_a   1.000
_cell.length_b   1.000
_cell.length_c   1.000
_cell.angle_alpha   90.00
_cell.angle_beta   90.00
_cell.angle_gamma   90.00
#
_symmetry.space_group_name_H-M   'P 1'
#
loop_
_entity.id
_entity.type
_entity.pdbx_description
1 polymer ?
#
loop_
_entity_poly.entity_id
_entity_poly.type
_entity_poly.pdbx_seq_one_letter_code
_entity_poly.pdbx_strand_id
1 'polypeptide(L)' 'MYIASDWKDYEVIDTGGGEKLERWGDIILRRPDPQIIWPLSNETAKWRDV' A
#
# COMPACT_ATOMS: atom_id res chain seq x y z
N MET A 1 2.80 -21.92 -3.13
CA MET A 1 2.58 -20.47 -2.94
C MET A 1 2.75 -19.82 -4.29
N TYR A 2 1.73 -19.14 -4.82
CA TYR A 2 1.85 -18.38 -6.07
C TYR A 2 2.19 -16.94 -5.71
N ILE A 3 3.21 -16.37 -6.35
CA ILE A 3 3.69 -15.01 -6.09
C ILE A 3 3.59 -14.24 -7.40
N ALA A 4 2.94 -13.09 -7.34
CA ALA A 4 2.76 -12.19 -8.48
C ALA A 4 3.83 -11.08 -8.39
N SER A 5 5.02 -11.33 -8.96
CA SER A 5 6.18 -10.41 -8.88
C SER A 5 6.46 -9.64 -10.17
N ASP A 6 5.76 -9.95 -11.26
CA ASP A 6 6.08 -9.40 -12.59
C ASP A 6 5.24 -8.17 -12.97
N TRP A 7 4.44 -7.64 -12.04
CA TRP A 7 3.67 -6.42 -12.24
C TRP A 7 4.63 -5.23 -12.38
N LYS A 8 4.48 -4.44 -13.45
CA LYS A 8 5.28 -3.23 -13.70
C LYS A 8 4.57 -1.98 -13.21
N ASP A 9 3.26 -1.94 -13.42
CA ASP A 9 2.43 -0.78 -13.14
C ASP A 9 1.69 -0.90 -11.82
N TYR A 10 1.88 -1.98 -11.07
CA TYR A 10 1.24 -2.16 -9.76
C TYR A 10 2.20 -2.70 -8.73
N GLU A 11 2.20 -2.08 -7.55
CA GLU A 11 2.85 -2.62 -6.36
C GLU A 11 2.17 -2.14 -5.09
N VAL A 12 2.19 -2.98 -4.06
CA VAL A 12 1.87 -2.59 -2.68
C VAL A 12 3.14 -2.05 -2.06
N ILE A 13 3.13 -0.77 -1.72
CA ILE A 13 4.29 -0.08 -1.16
C ILE A 13 4.41 -0.35 0.34
N ASP A 14 3.29 -0.22 1.05
CA ASP A 14 3.24 -0.34 2.51
C ASP A 14 1.82 -0.69 3.00
N THR A 15 1.73 -1.22 4.22
CA THR A 15 0.48 -1.64 4.85
C THR A 15 0.52 -1.40 6.35
N GLY A 16 -0.57 -0.89 6.92
CA GLY A 16 -0.74 -0.81 8.37
C GLY A 16 -1.93 0.07 8.75
N GLY A 17 -2.37 -0.03 10.00
CA GLY A 17 -3.43 0.82 10.54
C GLY A 17 -4.80 0.63 9.87
N GLY A 18 -5.07 -0.54 9.28
CA GLY A 18 -6.28 -0.80 8.51
C GLY A 18 -6.24 -0.26 7.08
N GLU A 19 -5.07 0.11 6.57
CA GLU A 19 -4.91 0.73 5.26
C GLU A 19 -3.72 0.17 4.49
N LYS A 20 -3.79 0.28 3.15
CA LYS A 20 -2.70 -0.01 2.23
C LYS A 20 -2.37 1.17 1.35
N LEU A 21 -1.08 1.30 1.08
CA LEU A 21 -0.51 2.25 0.15
C LEU A 21 -0.10 1.51 -1.13
N GLU A 22 -0.69 1.90 -2.25
CA GLU A 22 -0.55 1.21 -3.54
C GLU A 22 -0.09 2.18 -4.62
N ARG A 23 0.76 1.73 -5.55
CA ARG A 23 1.04 2.44 -6.80
C ARG A 23 0.32 1.78 -7.96
N TRP A 24 -0.30 2.58 -8.81
CA TRP A 24 -0.99 2.21 -10.03
C TRP A 24 -0.49 3.10 -11.17
N GLY A 25 0.53 2.64 -11.89
CA GLY A 25 1.27 3.44 -12.87
C GLY A 25 1.90 4.64 -12.19
N ASP A 26 1.39 5.83 -12.53
CA ASP A 26 1.83 7.12 -11.99
C ASP A 26 0.98 7.61 -10.80
N ILE A 27 -0.05 6.86 -10.41
CA ILE A 27 -0.98 7.24 -9.33
C ILE A 27 -0.62 6.48 -8.06
N ILE A 28 -0.55 7.18 -6.94
CA ILE A 28 -0.45 6.58 -5.60
C ILE A 28 -1.80 6.70 -4.91
N LEU A 29 -2.25 5.61 -4.28
CA LEU A 29 -3.54 5.54 -3.59
C LEU A 29 -3.34 5.02 -2.18
N ARG A 30 -4.02 5.66 -1.23
CA ARG A 30 -4.27 5.13 0.13
C ARG A 30 -5.68 4.57 0.16
N ARG A 31 -5.84 3.27 0.49
CA ARG A 31 -7.15 2.62 0.55
C ARG A 31 -7.35 1.88 1.86
N PRO A 32 -8.56 1.92 2.44
CA PRO A 32 -8.91 1.09 3.58
C PRO A 32 -8.93 -0.38 3.18
N ASP A 33 -8.31 -1.22 4.01
CA ASP A 33 -8.30 -2.67 3.87
C ASP A 33 -8.49 -3.32 5.25
N PRO A 34 -9.69 -3.88 5.52
CA PRO A 34 -10.02 -4.41 6.84
C PRO A 34 -9.19 -5.64 7.23
N GLN A 35 -8.44 -6.24 6.31
CA GLN A 35 -7.59 -7.39 6.60
C GLN A 35 -6.21 -6.97 7.17
N ILE A 36 -5.86 -5.69 7.08
CA ILE A 36 -4.61 -5.14 7.58
C ILE A 36 -4.76 -4.82 9.07
N ILE A 37 -4.53 -5.83 9.89
CA ILE A 37 -4.75 -5.77 11.34
C ILE A 37 -3.55 -5.28 12.15
N TRP A 38 -2.38 -5.13 11.51
CA TRP A 38 -1.16 -4.63 12.17
C TRP A 38 -1.11 -3.10 12.17
N PRO A 39 -0.46 -2.48 13.18
CA PRO A 39 -0.35 -1.03 13.26
C PRO A 39 0.51 -0.48 12.12
N LEU A 40 0.24 0.78 11.75
CA LEU A 40 1.12 1.52 10.84
C LEU A 40 2.44 1.79 11.55
N SER A 41 3.54 1.34 10.96
CA SER A 41 4.87 1.44 11.59
C SER A 41 5.37 2.89 11.67
N ASN A 42 5.18 3.66 10.61
CA ASN A 42 5.49 5.09 10.58
C ASN A 42 4.67 5.80 9.50
N GLU A 43 4.09 6.96 9.82
CA GLU A 43 3.36 7.75 8.84
C GLU A 43 4.34 8.63 8.04
N THR A 44 4.88 8.04 6.97
CA THR A 44 5.82 8.70 6.05
C THR A 44 5.12 9.77 5.20
N ALA A 45 5.88 10.64 4.53
CA ALA A 45 5.33 11.64 3.60
C ALA A 45 4.42 11.00 2.53
N LYS A 46 4.79 9.80 2.04
CA LYS A 46 3.98 9.07 1.06
C LYS A 46 2.58 8.70 1.55
N TRP A 47 2.37 8.58 2.87
CA TRP A 47 1.05 8.33 3.45
C TRP A 47 0.23 9.62 3.66
N ARG A 48 0.89 10.77 3.77
CA ARG A 48 0.26 12.08 4.01
C ARG A 48 -0.09 12.83 2.73
N ASP A 49 0.66 12.59 1.66
CA ASP A 49 0.56 13.33 0.41
C ASP A 49 -0.42 12.69 -0.60
N VAL A 50 -1.31 11.80 -0.13
CA VAL A 50 -2.30 11.01 -0.89
C VAL A 50 -3.67 10.98 -0.21
#